data_AF-A0A8B7B8D6-F1
#
_entry.id   AF-A0A8B7B8D6-F1
#
_cell.length_a   1.000
_cell.length_b   1.000
_cell.length_c   1.000
_cell.angle_alpha   90.00
_cell.angle_beta   90.00
_cell.angle_gamma   90.00
#
_symmetry.space_group_name_H-M   'P 1'
#
loop_
_entity.id
_entity.type
_entity.pdbx_description
1 polymer ?
#
loop_
_entity_poly.entity_id
_entity_poly.type
_entity_poly.pdbx_seq_one_letter_code
_entity_poly.pdbx_strand_id
1 'polypeptide(L)'
;MVSVTLLLMVITLSVVLHKVFQVTQGLQEEVVQLGDKVIQGLGDAKHDRDFIRGEMFRQMERVQEGKVVQGLADARHHQDLIRGEMFRLMEAVQAGNGSTCKACPNEWSTFEGSCYYFSTDELNWYDANDDCTHQGAHLVIISSQAEQNFLNSAKDVYYWIGLTRKYPMGTYKWQDDSAPTYT
;
A
#
# COMPACT_ATOMS: atom_id res chain seq x y z
N MET A 1 73.96 64.36 -34.62
CA MET A 1 73.56 62.94 -34.78
C MET A 1 72.64 62.44 -33.66
N VAL A 2 72.98 62.63 -32.36
CA VAL A 2 72.17 62.13 -31.21
C VAL A 2 70.73 62.67 -31.13
N SER A 3 70.50 63.93 -31.50
CA SER A 3 69.16 64.56 -31.46
C SER A 3 68.20 63.95 -32.50
N VAL A 4 68.68 63.63 -33.70
CA VAL A 4 67.86 63.06 -34.79
C VAL A 4 67.43 61.62 -34.45
N THR A 5 68.34 60.83 -33.86
CA THR A 5 68.02 59.47 -33.41
C THR A 5 66.99 59.46 -32.27
N LEU A 6 67.05 60.45 -31.36
CA LEU A 6 66.05 60.63 -30.29
C LEU A 6 64.66 60.95 -30.86
N LEU A 7 64.58 61.86 -31.82
CA LEU A 7 63.31 62.21 -32.49
C LEU A 7 62.70 61.00 -33.21
N LEU A 8 63.51 60.22 -33.92
CA LEU A 8 63.04 59.00 -34.59
C LEU A 8 62.54 57.95 -33.58
N MET A 9 63.22 57.78 -32.44
CA MET A 9 62.78 56.85 -31.37
C MET A 9 61.46 57.29 -30.72
N VAL A 10 61.24 58.59 -30.52
CA VAL A 10 59.97 59.12 -30.01
C VAL A 10 58.84 58.89 -31.01
N ILE A 11 59.08 59.12 -32.30
CA ILE A 11 58.09 58.91 -33.36
C ILE A 11 57.73 57.42 -33.45
N THR A 12 58.72 56.53 -33.48
CA THR A 12 58.44 55.08 -33.56
C THR A 12 57.70 54.59 -32.32
N LEU A 13 58.08 55.04 -31.12
CA LEU A 13 57.36 54.71 -29.89
C LEU A 13 55.91 55.21 -29.93
N SER A 14 55.67 56.42 -30.44
CA SER A 14 54.31 56.98 -30.57
C SER A 14 53.44 56.18 -31.54
N VAL A 15 53.99 55.75 -32.67
CA VAL A 15 53.29 54.90 -33.66
C VAL A 15 52.98 53.53 -33.07
N VAL A 16 53.93 52.93 -32.35
CA VAL A 16 53.74 51.64 -31.68
C VAL A 16 52.67 51.76 -30.60
N LEU A 17 52.73 52.78 -29.75
CA LEU A 17 51.71 53.05 -28.72
C LEU A 17 50.32 53.25 -29.33
N HIS A 18 50.23 54.01 -30.43
CA HIS A 18 48.95 54.21 -31.11
C HIS A 18 48.39 52.89 -31.67
N LYS A 19 49.23 52.04 -32.28
CA LYS A 19 48.80 50.72 -32.75
C LYS A 19 48.39 49.79 -31.61
N VAL A 20 49.14 49.77 -30.51
CA VAL A 20 48.78 48.99 -29.31
C VAL A 20 47.44 49.47 -28.76
N PHE A 21 47.23 50.79 -28.68
CA PHE A 21 45.97 51.38 -28.22
C PHE A 21 44.78 50.95 -29.09
N GLN A 22 44.90 51.06 -30.42
CA GLN A 22 43.87 50.62 -31.37
C GLN A 22 43.54 49.12 -31.21
N VAL A 23 44.57 48.26 -31.09
CA VAL A 23 44.38 46.81 -30.86
C VAL A 23 43.69 46.55 -29.52
N THR A 24 44.07 47.25 -28.45
CA THR A 24 43.43 47.08 -27.13
C THR A 24 41.98 47.52 -27.11
N GLN A 25 41.63 48.60 -27.83
CA GLN A 25 40.24 49.04 -27.95
C GLN A 25 39.37 48.03 -28.72
N GLY A 26 39.86 47.51 -29.86
CA GLY A 26 39.14 46.50 -30.63
C GLY A 26 38.89 45.21 -29.84
N LEU A 27 39.92 44.73 -29.12
CA LEU A 27 39.79 43.58 -28.22
C LEU A 27 38.76 43.83 -27.10
N GLN A 28 38.71 45.05 -26.55
CA GLN A 28 37.75 45.40 -25.51
C GLN A 28 36.31 45.40 -26.05
N GLU A 29 36.08 45.92 -27.27
CA GLU A 29 34.76 45.89 -27.91
C GLU A 29 34.28 44.45 -28.21
N GLU A 30 35.16 43.59 -28.72
CA GLU A 30 34.84 42.17 -28.95
C GLU A 30 34.45 41.46 -27.64
N VAL A 31 35.17 41.72 -26.54
CA VAL A 31 34.86 41.15 -25.23
C VAL A 31 33.51 41.63 -24.70
N VAL A 32 33.20 42.92 -24.86
CA VAL A 32 31.88 43.48 -24.46
C VAL A 32 30.76 42.85 -25.27
N GLN A 33 30.91 42.79 -26.60
CA GLN A 33 29.91 42.17 -27.48
C GLN A 33 29.72 40.68 -27.16
N LEU A 34 30.79 39.97 -26.83
CA LEU A 34 30.71 38.58 -26.43
C LEU A 34 29.97 38.44 -25.10
N GLY A 35 30.22 39.32 -24.14
CA GLY A 35 29.51 39.39 -22.87
C GLY A 35 28.00 39.58 -23.04
N ASP A 36 27.60 40.54 -23.88
CA ASP A 36 26.18 40.82 -24.16
C ASP A 36 25.47 39.62 -24.81
N LYS A 37 26.11 38.96 -25.78
CA LYS A 37 25.59 37.74 -26.41
C LYS A 37 25.39 36.61 -25.39
N VAL A 38 26.33 36.45 -24.46
CA VAL A 38 26.24 35.43 -23.42
C VAL A 38 25.11 35.74 -22.44
N ILE A 39 24.97 37.00 -22.00
CA ILE A 39 23.89 37.42 -21.10
C ILE A 39 22.52 37.22 -21.75
N GLN A 40 22.38 37.61 -23.02
CA GLN A 40 21.14 37.42 -23.77
C GLN A 40 20.80 35.93 -23.92
N GLY A 41 21.77 35.11 -24.35
CA GLY A 41 21.57 33.67 -24.47
C GLY A 41 21.21 32.98 -23.14
N LEU A 42 21.79 33.42 -22.02
CA LEU A 42 21.43 32.95 -20.69
C LEU A 42 20.00 33.37 -20.30
N GLY A 43 19.58 34.58 -20.68
CA GLY A 43 18.22 35.08 -20.48
C GLY A 43 17.19 34.24 -21.23
N ASP A 44 17.44 33.99 -22.51
CA ASP A 44 16.58 33.20 -23.39
C ASP A 44 16.47 31.75 -22.88
N ALA A 45 17.60 31.11 -22.57
CA ALA A 45 17.61 29.75 -22.03
C ALA A 45 16.88 29.64 -20.68
N LYS A 46 17.00 30.66 -19.83
CA LYS A 46 16.26 30.71 -18.55
C LYS A 46 14.76 30.85 -18.79
N HIS A 47 14.35 31.71 -19.73
CA HIS A 47 12.94 31.90 -20.08
C HIS A 47 12.32 30.58 -20.59
N ASP A 48 12.99 29.89 -21.51
CA ASP A 48 12.54 28.60 -22.04
C ASP A 48 12.39 27.55 -20.93
N ARG A 49 13.37 27.46 -20.02
CA ARG A 49 13.32 26.57 -18.86
C ARG A 49 12.13 26.88 -17.96
N ASP A 50 11.90 28.15 -17.68
CA ASP A 50 10.79 28.60 -16.83
C ASP A 50 9.44 28.35 -17.50
N PHE A 51 9.34 28.55 -18.82
CA PHE A 51 8.15 28.25 -19.62
C PHE A 51 7.83 26.74 -19.61
N ILE A 52 8.80 25.89 -19.94
CA ILE A 52 8.64 24.43 -19.94
C ILE A 52 8.24 23.93 -18.55
N ARG A 53 8.86 24.46 -17.49
CA ARG A 53 8.50 24.13 -16.10
C ARG A 53 7.05 24.50 -15.79
N GLY A 54 6.61 25.69 -16.21
CA GLY A 54 5.24 26.15 -16.00
C GLY A 54 4.21 25.28 -16.71
N GLU A 55 4.47 24.90 -17.96
CA GLU A 55 3.55 24.03 -18.70
C GLU A 55 3.54 22.60 -18.14
N MET A 56 4.70 22.07 -17.75
CA MET A 56 4.77 20.78 -17.05
C MET A 56 3.93 20.77 -15.78
N PHE A 57 3.98 21.84 -14.98
CA PHE A 57 3.18 21.96 -13.77
C PHE A 57 1.67 21.97 -14.07
N ARG A 58 1.22 22.77 -15.05
CA ARG A 58 -0.20 22.79 -15.48
C ARG A 58 -0.68 21.45 -16.00
N GLN A 59 0.16 20.72 -16.74
CA GLN A 59 -0.19 19.41 -17.26
C GLN A 59 -0.27 18.38 -16.12
N MET A 60 0.68 18.43 -15.17
CA MET A 60 0.68 17.56 -13.99
C MET A 60 -0.55 17.79 -13.12
N GLU A 61 -0.93 19.04 -12.88
CA GLU A 61 -2.14 19.40 -12.14
C GLU A 61 -3.40 18.82 -12.80
N ARG A 62 -3.57 19.02 -14.12
CA ARG A 62 -4.68 18.42 -14.88
C ARG A 62 -4.71 16.90 -14.84
N VAL A 63 -3.55 16.25 -14.93
CA VAL A 63 -3.44 14.78 -14.82
C VAL A 63 -3.81 14.32 -13.41
N GLN A 64 -3.38 15.04 -12.38
CA GLN A 64 -3.69 14.69 -11.00
C GLN A 64 -5.18 14.86 -10.70
N GLU A 65 -5.77 16.00 -11.06
CA GLU A 65 -7.21 16.23 -10.93
C GLU A 65 -8.01 15.16 -11.67
N GLY A 66 -7.68 14.87 -12.93
CA GLY A 66 -8.37 13.85 -13.71
C GLY A 66 -8.28 12.45 -13.08
N LYS A 67 -7.10 12.05 -12.61
CA LYS A 67 -6.91 10.76 -11.92
C LYS A 67 -7.65 10.70 -10.59
N VAL A 68 -7.67 11.79 -9.82
CA VAL A 68 -8.40 11.86 -8.55
C VAL A 68 -9.89 11.75 -8.79
N VAL A 69 -10.44 12.52 -9.74
CA VAL A 69 -11.88 12.47 -10.09
C VAL A 69 -12.27 11.08 -10.59
N GLN A 70 -11.46 10.48 -11.46
CA GLN A 70 -11.70 9.13 -11.96
C GLN A 70 -11.63 8.09 -10.82
N GLY A 71 -10.61 8.15 -9.98
CA GLY A 71 -10.46 7.25 -8.83
C GLY A 71 -11.62 7.37 -7.84
N LEU A 72 -12.14 8.58 -7.61
CA LEU A 72 -13.34 8.78 -6.79
C LEU A 72 -14.60 8.20 -7.45
N ALA A 73 -14.75 8.32 -8.77
CA ALA A 73 -15.87 7.74 -9.49
C ALA A 73 -15.83 6.20 -9.44
N ASP A 74 -14.67 5.61 -9.67
CA ASP A 74 -14.44 4.16 -9.61
C ASP A 74 -14.68 3.61 -8.19
N ALA A 75 -14.19 4.33 -7.16
CA ALA A 75 -14.41 3.97 -5.76
C ALA A 75 -15.89 4.08 -5.34
N ARG A 76 -16.58 5.14 -5.79
CA ARG A 76 -18.02 5.31 -5.55
C ARG A 76 -18.83 4.19 -6.20
N HIS A 77 -18.48 3.81 -7.43
CA HIS A 77 -19.15 2.71 -8.13
C HIS A 77 -19.01 1.38 -7.36
N HIS A 78 -17.80 1.06 -6.88
CA HIS A 78 -17.58 -0.12 -6.04
C HIS A 78 -18.39 -0.06 -4.74
N GLN A 79 -18.45 1.11 -4.09
CA GLN A 79 -19.24 1.28 -2.88
C GLN A 79 -20.74 1.04 -3.12
N ASP A 80 -21.28 1.49 -4.24
CA ASP A 80 -22.70 1.30 -4.59
C ASP A 80 -23.01 -0.17 -4.90
N LEU A 81 -22.09 -0.91 -5.55
CA LEU A 81 -22.22 -2.35 -5.78
C LEU A 81 -22.29 -3.13 -4.45
N ILE A 82 -21.31 -2.89 -3.56
CA ILE A 82 -21.27 -3.55 -2.24
C ILE A 82 -22.51 -3.19 -1.42
N ARG A 83 -22.93 -1.92 -1.45
CA ARG A 83 -24.17 -1.49 -0.77
C ARG A 83 -25.38 -2.22 -1.31
N GLY A 84 -25.48 -2.42 -2.62
CA GLY A 84 -26.56 -3.15 -3.26
C GLY A 84 -26.60 -4.63 -2.86
N GLU A 85 -25.44 -5.30 -2.84
CA GLU A 85 -25.34 -6.68 -2.36
C GLU A 85 -25.66 -6.81 -0.88
N MET A 86 -25.12 -5.90 -0.06
CA MET A 86 -25.40 -5.85 1.37
C MET A 86 -26.88 -5.61 1.66
N PHE A 87 -27.54 -4.74 0.89
CA PHE A 87 -28.99 -4.53 1.01
C PHE A 87 -29.77 -5.80 0.67
N ARG A 88 -29.42 -6.49 -0.43
CA ARG A 88 -30.05 -7.78 -0.79
C ARG A 88 -29.84 -8.85 0.26
N LEU A 89 -28.64 -8.95 0.83
CA LEU A 89 -28.33 -9.88 1.91
C LEU A 89 -29.13 -9.54 3.18
N MET A 90 -29.23 -8.27 3.54
CA MET A 90 -30.03 -7.83 4.70
C MET A 90 -31.53 -8.11 4.49
N GLU A 91 -32.07 -7.86 3.29
CA GLU A 91 -33.44 -8.21 2.95
C GLU A 91 -33.67 -9.73 3.00
N ALA A 92 -32.74 -10.55 2.49
CA ALA A 92 -32.83 -12.00 2.56
C ALA A 92 -32.79 -12.52 4.02
N VAL A 93 -31.97 -11.89 4.87
CA VAL A 93 -31.90 -12.18 6.31
C VAL A 93 -33.21 -11.80 7.03
N GLN A 94 -33.88 -10.73 6.59
CA GLN A 94 -35.12 -10.25 7.23
C GLN A 94 -36.38 -10.96 6.69
N ALA A 95 -36.38 -11.35 5.42
CA ALA A 95 -37.44 -12.15 4.80
C ALA A 95 -37.41 -13.61 5.27
N GLY A 96 -36.24 -14.11 5.65
CA GLY A 96 -36.07 -15.34 6.42
C GLY A 96 -36.08 -15.05 7.92
N ASN A 97 -37.25 -14.79 8.50
CA ASN A 97 -37.44 -14.56 9.94
C ASN A 97 -36.62 -15.55 10.79
N GLY A 98 -35.41 -15.18 11.27
CA GLY A 98 -34.55 -16.18 11.91
C GLY A 98 -33.11 -15.84 12.30
N SER A 99 -32.51 -14.69 11.96
CA SER A 99 -31.20 -14.35 12.55
C SER A 99 -31.36 -13.50 13.81
N THR A 100 -32.08 -14.01 14.81
CA THR A 100 -31.52 -13.88 16.15
C THR A 100 -30.15 -14.52 16.05
N CYS A 101 -29.06 -13.76 16.21
CA CYS A 101 -27.80 -14.35 16.62
C CYS A 101 -28.16 -15.15 17.87
N LYS A 102 -28.37 -16.47 17.73
CA LYS A 102 -28.90 -17.27 18.82
C LYS A 102 -27.82 -17.21 19.87
N ALA A 103 -28.11 -16.52 20.96
CA ALA A 103 -27.23 -16.54 22.11
C ALA A 103 -26.94 -18.01 22.43
N CYS A 104 -25.67 -18.33 22.68
CA CYS A 104 -25.31 -19.67 23.09
C CYS A 104 -26.13 -20.06 24.32
N PRO A 105 -26.47 -21.35 24.49
CA PRO A 105 -27.15 -21.80 25.69
C PRO A 105 -26.38 -21.39 26.95
N ASN A 106 -27.07 -21.29 28.09
CA ASN A 106 -26.42 -20.98 29.35
C ASN A 106 -25.30 -22.01 29.64
N GLU A 107 -24.17 -21.55 30.19
CA GLU A 107 -22.95 -22.35 30.45
C GLU A 107 -22.16 -22.76 29.19
N TRP A 108 -22.47 -22.22 28.02
CA TRP A 108 -21.68 -22.40 26.80
C TRP A 108 -20.85 -21.16 26.50
N SER A 109 -19.61 -21.36 26.08
CA SER A 109 -18.71 -20.28 25.66
C SER A 109 -18.89 -19.95 24.19
N THR A 110 -18.88 -18.68 23.82
CA THR A 110 -18.93 -18.23 22.42
C THR A 110 -17.54 -17.92 21.90
N PHE A 111 -17.20 -18.45 20.72
CA PHE A 111 -15.99 -18.07 19.98
C PHE A 111 -16.28 -18.10 18.48
N GLU A 112 -15.94 -17.02 17.77
CA GLU A 112 -16.09 -16.87 16.30
C GLU A 112 -17.46 -17.27 15.71
N GLY A 113 -18.55 -17.07 16.47
CA GLY A 113 -19.91 -17.40 16.04
C GLY A 113 -20.36 -18.83 16.33
N SER A 114 -19.49 -19.64 16.94
CA SER A 114 -19.78 -20.99 17.43
C SER A 114 -19.94 -21.02 18.96
N CYS A 115 -20.65 -22.05 19.45
CA CYS A 115 -20.87 -22.29 20.87
C CYS A 115 -20.13 -23.55 21.33
N TYR A 116 -19.43 -23.47 22.46
CA TYR A 116 -18.59 -24.54 22.99
C TYR A 116 -19.01 -24.89 24.41
N TYR A 117 -19.26 -26.18 24.64
CA TYR A 117 -19.54 -26.75 25.96
C TYR A 117 -18.34 -27.52 26.48
N PHE A 118 -17.93 -27.22 27.70
CA PHE A 118 -16.83 -27.91 28.38
C PHE A 118 -17.43 -28.81 29.45
N SER A 119 -17.62 -30.09 29.13
CA SER A 119 -18.19 -31.07 30.07
C SER A 119 -17.28 -31.26 31.28
N THR A 120 -17.89 -31.40 32.46
CA THR A 120 -17.21 -31.73 33.71
C THR A 120 -17.16 -33.23 33.99
N ASP A 121 -17.81 -34.05 33.16
CA ASP A 121 -17.97 -35.48 33.38
C ASP A 121 -16.79 -36.28 32.80
N GLU A 122 -16.29 -37.24 33.57
CA GLU A 122 -15.24 -38.16 33.15
C GLU A 122 -15.82 -39.31 32.32
N LEU A 123 -15.99 -39.08 31.02
CA LEU A 123 -16.55 -40.04 30.07
C LEU A 123 -15.46 -40.67 29.19
N ASN A 124 -15.74 -41.85 28.61
CA ASN A 124 -14.94 -42.32 27.48
C ASN A 124 -15.36 -41.60 26.18
N TRP A 125 -14.58 -41.74 25.11
CA TRP A 125 -14.83 -41.03 23.86
C TRP A 125 -16.22 -41.28 23.27
N TYR A 126 -16.72 -42.52 23.34
CA TYR A 126 -18.04 -42.86 22.78
C TYR A 126 -19.18 -42.24 23.58
N ASP A 127 -19.09 -42.30 24.90
CA ASP A 127 -20.09 -41.71 25.80
C ASP A 127 -20.07 -40.17 25.70
N ALA A 128 -18.89 -39.56 25.58
CA ALA A 128 -18.76 -38.12 25.37
C ALA A 128 -19.37 -37.67 24.03
N ASN A 129 -19.20 -38.47 22.98
CA ASN A 129 -19.80 -38.20 21.68
C ASN A 129 -21.34 -38.30 21.73
N ASP A 130 -21.85 -39.32 22.41
CA ASP A 130 -23.28 -39.52 22.60
C ASP A 130 -23.91 -38.39 23.43
N ASP A 131 -23.24 -37.95 24.50
CA ASP A 131 -23.67 -36.81 25.31
C ASP A 131 -23.73 -35.50 24.49
N CYS A 132 -22.69 -35.21 23.71
CA CYS A 132 -22.69 -34.07 22.79
C CYS A 132 -23.87 -34.14 21.79
N THR A 133 -24.14 -35.34 21.25
CA THR A 133 -25.24 -35.56 20.30
C THR A 133 -26.60 -35.35 20.96
N HIS A 134 -26.79 -35.82 22.20
CA HIS A 134 -28.00 -35.60 22.99
C HIS A 134 -28.27 -34.12 23.28
N GLN A 135 -27.21 -33.32 23.42
CA GLN A 135 -27.29 -31.87 23.58
C GLN A 135 -27.48 -31.12 22.26
N GLY A 136 -27.61 -31.82 21.13
CA GLY A 136 -27.76 -31.23 19.80
C GLY A 136 -26.48 -30.63 19.24
N ALA A 137 -25.33 -31.11 19.72
CA ALA A 137 -23.99 -30.70 19.29
C ALA A 137 -23.15 -31.90 18.85
N HIS A 138 -21.86 -31.68 18.63
CA HIS A 138 -20.88 -32.72 18.32
C HIS A 138 -19.60 -32.46 19.09
N LEU A 139 -18.76 -33.48 19.27
CA LEU A 139 -17.40 -33.27 19.74
C LEU A 139 -16.66 -32.28 18.83
N VAL A 140 -15.84 -31.41 19.44
CA VAL A 140 -15.26 -30.26 18.75
C VAL A 140 -14.42 -30.68 17.53
N ILE A 141 -14.59 -29.93 16.44
CA ILE A 141 -13.81 -30.00 15.22
C ILE A 141 -12.92 -28.77 15.21
N ILE A 142 -11.59 -28.95 15.15
CA ILE A 142 -10.66 -27.83 15.23
C ILE A 142 -10.22 -27.48 13.81
N SER A 143 -10.56 -26.26 13.39
CA SER A 143 -10.39 -25.77 12.02
C SER A 143 -9.37 -24.65 11.89
N SER A 144 -8.98 -24.02 13.01
CA SER A 144 -8.05 -22.89 13.01
C SER A 144 -7.11 -22.89 14.23
N GLN A 145 -5.95 -22.23 14.09
CA GLN A 145 -5.03 -22.02 15.22
C GLN A 145 -5.64 -21.11 16.31
N ALA A 146 -6.51 -20.17 15.92
CA ALA A 146 -7.19 -19.29 16.86
C ALA A 146 -8.17 -20.08 17.73
N GLU A 147 -8.92 -21.00 17.12
CA GLU A 147 -9.80 -21.94 17.81
C GLU A 147 -9.02 -22.85 18.77
N GLN A 148 -7.89 -23.42 18.32
CA GLN A 148 -7.01 -24.21 19.20
C GLN A 148 -6.52 -23.40 20.41
N ASN A 149 -6.14 -22.14 20.21
CA ASN A 149 -5.67 -21.27 21.31
C ASN A 149 -6.81 -20.95 22.29
N PHE A 150 -8.01 -20.72 21.78
CA PHE A 150 -9.21 -20.52 22.61
C PHE A 150 -9.49 -21.76 23.48
N LEU A 151 -9.50 -22.96 22.88
CA LEU A 151 -9.70 -24.21 23.61
C LEU A 151 -8.63 -24.45 24.69
N ASN A 152 -7.36 -24.16 24.37
CA ASN A 152 -6.26 -24.26 25.33
C ASN A 152 -6.37 -23.27 26.49
N SER A 153 -7.04 -22.13 26.30
CA SER A 153 -7.22 -21.13 27.36
C SER A 153 -8.36 -21.46 28.34
N ALA A 154 -9.21 -22.42 27.99
CA ALA A 154 -10.46 -22.65 28.70
C ALA A 154 -10.26 -23.30 30.08
N LYS A 155 -9.41 -24.34 30.20
CA LYS A 155 -9.09 -25.05 31.46
C LYS A 155 -7.79 -25.87 31.37
N ASP A 156 -7.16 -26.14 32.51
CA ASP A 156 -5.97 -27.01 32.66
C ASP A 156 -6.31 -28.52 32.73
N VAL A 157 -7.33 -28.98 32.00
CA VAL A 157 -7.74 -30.38 31.94
C VAL A 157 -7.88 -30.87 30.50
N TYR A 158 -7.74 -32.18 30.30
CA TYR A 158 -7.84 -32.81 28.98
C TYR A 158 -9.29 -33.09 28.60
N TYR A 159 -9.65 -32.80 27.35
CA TYR A 159 -10.99 -33.04 26.81
C TYR A 159 -10.95 -33.97 25.60
N TRP A 160 -12.03 -34.74 25.40
CA TRP A 160 -12.24 -35.46 24.15
C TRP A 160 -12.57 -34.49 23.02
N ILE A 161 -11.98 -34.74 21.86
CA ILE A 161 -12.22 -34.00 20.62
C ILE A 161 -12.84 -34.91 19.56
N GLY A 162 -13.42 -34.32 18.51
CA GLY A 162 -14.15 -35.03 17.47
C GLY A 162 -13.29 -35.82 16.49
N LEU A 163 -11.97 -35.91 16.73
CA LEU A 163 -11.05 -36.60 15.84
C LEU A 163 -11.12 -38.11 16.06
N THR A 164 -11.50 -38.86 15.03
CA THR A 164 -11.61 -40.32 15.10
C THR A 164 -10.88 -41.01 13.95
N ARG A 165 -10.51 -42.27 14.14
CA ARG A 165 -9.87 -43.11 13.13
C ARG A 165 -10.56 -44.47 13.09
N LYS A 166 -11.11 -44.83 11.92
CA LYS A 166 -11.70 -46.16 11.72
C LYS A 166 -10.60 -47.24 11.73
N TYR A 167 -10.74 -48.27 12.55
CA TYR A 167 -9.84 -49.43 12.61
C TYR A 167 -10.07 -50.38 11.41
N PRO A 168 -9.07 -51.11 10.87
CA PRO A 168 -7.64 -51.17 11.24
C PRO A 168 -6.70 -50.22 10.48
N MET A 169 -7.14 -49.62 9.37
CA MET A 169 -6.29 -48.81 8.47
C MET A 169 -6.99 -47.55 7.94
N GLY A 170 -7.86 -46.92 8.74
CA GLY A 170 -8.52 -45.67 8.37
C GLY A 170 -7.61 -44.45 8.52
N THR A 171 -7.91 -43.39 7.78
CA THR A 171 -7.36 -42.05 8.02
C THR A 171 -8.09 -41.38 9.18
N TYR A 172 -7.41 -40.43 9.84
CA TYR A 172 -8.08 -39.56 10.82
C TYR A 172 -9.11 -38.68 10.11
N LYS A 173 -10.26 -38.52 10.73
CA LYS A 173 -11.34 -37.67 10.27
C LYS A 173 -12.05 -37.00 11.43
N TRP A 174 -12.57 -35.82 11.18
CA TRP A 174 -13.47 -35.11 12.07
C TRP A 174 -14.90 -35.64 11.97
N GLN A 175 -15.79 -35.20 12.87
CA GLN A 175 -17.20 -35.63 12.91
C GLN A 175 -17.98 -35.25 11.63
N ASP A 176 -17.51 -34.26 10.88
CA ASP A 176 -18.07 -33.81 9.60
C ASP A 176 -17.45 -34.52 8.37
N ASP A 177 -16.72 -35.61 8.59
CA ASP A 177 -15.97 -36.37 7.58
C ASP A 177 -14.79 -35.63 6.93
N SER A 178 -14.47 -34.41 7.38
CA SER A 178 -13.34 -33.64 6.88
C SER A 178 -12.00 -34.20 7.32
N ALA A 179 -10.97 -33.98 6.50
CA ALA A 179 -9.60 -34.35 6.82
C ALA A 179 -8.97 -33.30 7.75
N PRO A 180 -8.09 -33.70 8.68
CA PRO A 180 -7.32 -32.74 9.48
C PRO A 180 -6.41 -31.92 8.56
N THR A 181 -6.61 -30.61 8.55
CA THR A 181 -5.85 -29.65 7.73
C THR A 181 -4.68 -29.02 8.48
N TYR A 182 -4.63 -29.19 9.79
CA TYR A 182 -3.58 -28.72 10.69
C TYR A 182 -3.21 -29.86 11.65
N THR A 183 -1.91 -30.09 11.86
CA THR A 183 -1.37 -31.12 12.75
C THR A 183 -0.21 -30.57 13.56
#